data_AF-A0A414P275-F1
#
_entry.id   AF-A0A414P275-F1
#
_cell.length_a   1.000
_cell.length_b   1.000
_cell.length_c   1.000
_cell.angle_alpha   90.00
_cell.angle_beta   90.00
_cell.angle_gamma   90.00
#
_symmetry.space_group_name_H-M   'P 1'
#
loop_
_entity.id
_entity.type
_entity.pdbx_description
1 polymer ?
#
loop_
_entity_poly.entity_id
_entity_poly.type
_entity_poly.pdbx_seq_one_letter_code
_entity_poly.pdbx_strand_id
1 'polypeptide(L)'
;MFFAGMALGIVAGAAFGIGIMCCVVAGKQEDQRMEQIRIRRQKQGEPKQIHFRDMEGIERFSLLDGESLCMMAEDGTKEIGICRFVDEKQVDVNGQIWEIGEFLWQMERRGIQVYPLETAEKKKR
;
A
#
# COMPACT_ATOMS: atom_id res chain seq x y z
N MET A 1 33.64 11.07 64.16
CA MET A 1 33.10 9.85 63.50
C MET A 1 31.74 10.23 62.92
N PHE A 2 31.32 9.68 61.76
CA PHE A 2 30.14 10.03 60.92
C PHE A 2 30.37 10.95 59.69
N PHE A 3 31.55 10.93 59.06
CA PHE A 3 31.75 11.50 57.70
C PHE A 3 32.19 10.43 56.67
N ALA A 4 31.74 9.19 56.84
CA ALA A 4 32.05 8.05 55.98
C ALA A 4 30.78 7.43 55.42
N GLY A 5 30.05 8.15 54.55
CA GLY A 5 28.80 7.62 53.99
C GLY A 5 28.08 8.42 52.90
N MET A 6 28.60 9.54 52.42
CA MET A 6 27.94 10.34 51.36
C MET A 6 28.79 10.54 50.09
N ALA A 7 29.88 9.79 49.92
CA ALA A 7 30.76 9.92 48.75
C ALA A 7 30.57 8.82 47.68
N LEU A 8 29.72 7.82 47.93
CA LEU A 8 29.51 6.69 46.99
C LEU A 8 28.13 6.70 46.29
N GLY A 9 27.36 7.78 46.39
CA GLY A 9 25.99 7.82 45.86
C GLY A 9 25.74 8.71 44.64
N ILE A 10 26.58 9.72 44.38
CA ILE A 10 26.21 10.81 43.45
C ILE A 10 26.93 10.72 42.09
N VAL A 11 28.08 10.03 42.00
CA VAL A 11 28.82 9.90 40.73
C VAL A 11 28.30 8.77 39.83
N ALA A 12 27.37 7.93 40.30
CA ALA A 12 26.75 6.87 39.48
C ALA A 12 25.41 7.26 38.84
N GLY A 13 24.89 8.47 39.10
CA GLY A 13 23.56 8.90 38.63
C GLY A 13 23.54 9.71 37.33
N ALA A 14 24.67 10.30 36.91
CA ALA A 14 24.69 11.21 35.76
C ALA A 14 24.90 10.50 34.41
N ALA A 15 25.46 9.29 34.39
CA ALA A 15 25.72 8.55 33.15
C ALA A 15 24.50 7.79 32.61
N PHE A 16 23.58 7.36 33.49
CA PHE A 16 22.37 6.63 33.08
C PHE A 16 21.33 7.52 32.41
N GLY A 17 21.29 8.83 32.70
CA GLY A 17 20.32 9.75 32.10
C GLY A 17 20.54 10.03 30.60
N ILE A 18 21.80 10.07 30.15
CA ILE A 18 22.16 10.34 28.75
C ILE A 18 21.92 9.09 27.88
N GLY A 19 22.20 7.90 28.41
CA GLY A 19 21.93 6.63 27.72
C GLY A 19 20.44 6.35 27.52
N ILE A 20 19.60 6.68 28.51
CA ILE A 20 18.15 6.52 28.40
C ILE A 20 17.57 7.53 27.39
N MET A 21 18.09 8.76 27.32
CA MET A 21 17.64 9.76 26.34
C MET A 21 18.02 9.40 24.89
N CYS A 22 19.23 8.87 24.64
CA CYS A 22 19.64 8.42 23.30
C CYS A 22 18.77 7.25 22.77
N CYS A 23 18.33 6.34 23.65
CA CYS A 23 17.43 5.25 23.26
C CYS A 23 16.00 5.73 22.98
N VAL A 24 15.52 6.77 23.68
CA VAL A 24 14.18 7.35 23.43
C VAL A 24 14.12 8.08 22.08
N VAL A 25 15.22 8.67 21.61
CA VAL A 25 15.26 9.36 20.30
C VAL A 25 15.48 8.38 19.13
N ALA A 26 16.24 7.30 19.32
CA ALA A 26 16.44 6.29 18.28
C ALA A 26 15.22 5.36 18.07
N GLY A 27 14.41 5.12 19.10
CA GLY A 27 13.17 4.34 18.97
C GLY A 27 11.99 5.13 18.39
N LYS A 28 11.97 6.47 18.49
CA LYS A 28 10.81 7.27 18.07
C LYS A 28 10.80 7.70 16.60
N GLN A 29 11.91 7.57 15.88
CA GLN A 29 11.98 7.98 14.47
C GLN A 29 11.41 6.92 13.51
N GLU A 30 11.36 5.66 13.94
CA GLU A 30 10.77 4.58 13.12
C GLU A 30 9.30 4.33 13.46
N ASP A 31 8.91 4.45 14.74
CA ASP A 31 7.54 4.15 15.18
C ASP A 31 6.50 5.16 14.66
N GLN A 32 6.82 6.46 14.63
CA GLN A 32 5.88 7.47 14.12
C GLN A 32 5.67 7.41 12.60
N ARG A 33 6.66 6.94 11.83
CA ARG A 33 6.46 6.68 10.39
C ARG A 33 5.59 5.46 10.18
N MET A 34 5.73 4.43 11.02
CA MET A 34 4.96 3.19 10.86
C MET A 34 3.49 3.37 11.25
N GLU A 35 3.19 4.23 12.22
CA GLU A 35 1.81 4.52 12.62
C GLU A 35 1.07 5.41 11.61
N GLN A 36 1.77 6.35 10.95
CA GLN A 36 1.18 7.13 9.86
C GLN A 36 0.90 6.27 8.62
N ILE A 37 1.73 5.25 8.35
CA ILE A 37 1.50 4.27 7.28
C ILE A 37 0.28 3.39 7.60
N ARG A 38 0.10 2.95 8.86
CA ARG A 38 -1.06 2.16 9.29
C ARG A 38 -2.36 2.98 9.28
N ILE A 39 -2.34 4.22 9.77
CA ILE A 39 -3.52 5.10 9.78
C ILE A 39 -3.91 5.54 8.35
N ARG A 40 -2.95 5.71 7.42
CA ARG A 40 -3.26 5.90 6.00
C ARG A 40 -3.91 4.67 5.36
N ARG A 41 -3.45 3.46 5.70
CA ARG A 41 -4.06 2.20 5.20
C ARG A 41 -5.46 1.95 5.76
N GLN A 42 -5.74 2.35 7.01
CA GLN A 42 -7.07 2.20 7.62
C GLN A 42 -8.10 3.26 7.18
N LYS A 43 -7.67 4.39 6.62
CA LYS A 43 -8.59 5.42 6.09
C LYS A 43 -9.13 5.10 4.69
N GLN A 44 -8.52 4.15 3.99
CA GLN A 44 -9.08 3.58 2.78
C GLN A 44 -10.13 2.59 3.26
N GLY A 45 -11.41 3.02 3.19
CA GLY A 45 -12.55 2.27 3.70
C GLY A 45 -12.68 0.90 3.05
N GLU A 46 -13.81 0.24 3.31
CA GLU A 46 -14.18 -1.05 2.72
C GLU A 46 -13.67 -1.21 1.27
N PRO A 47 -13.11 -2.40 0.91
CA PRO A 47 -12.50 -2.59 -0.40
C PRO A 47 -13.50 -2.23 -1.48
N LYS A 48 -13.27 -1.09 -2.15
CA LYS A 48 -14.18 -0.60 -3.18
C LYS A 48 -14.02 -1.48 -4.42
N GLN A 49 -15.14 -1.95 -4.95
CA GLN A 49 -15.15 -2.70 -6.19
C GLN A 49 -15.08 -1.72 -7.39
N ILE A 50 -14.07 -1.90 -8.22
CA ILE A 50 -13.83 -1.20 -9.49
C ILE A 50 -14.48 -2.03 -10.59
N HIS A 51 -15.42 -1.43 -11.31
CA HIS A 51 -16.12 -2.08 -12.42
C HIS A 51 -15.48 -1.65 -13.74
N PHE A 52 -14.82 -2.58 -14.42
CA PHE A 52 -14.20 -2.32 -15.71
C PHE A 52 -15.25 -2.45 -16.82
N ARG A 53 -15.79 -1.30 -17.25
CA ARG A 53 -16.77 -1.18 -18.32
C ARG A 53 -16.13 -0.68 -19.61
N ASP A 54 -16.52 -1.26 -20.73
CA ASP A 54 -16.09 -0.80 -22.05
C ASP A 54 -16.76 0.53 -22.47
N MET A 55 -16.48 1.00 -23.69
CA MET A 55 -17.11 2.20 -24.23
C MET A 55 -18.62 2.05 -24.48
N GLU A 56 -19.13 0.82 -24.58
CA GLU A 56 -20.56 0.53 -24.70
C GLU A 56 -21.25 0.50 -23.32
N GLY A 57 -20.47 0.61 -22.24
CA GLY A 57 -20.94 0.56 -20.85
C GLY A 57 -21.15 -0.86 -20.33
N ILE A 58 -20.71 -1.88 -21.07
CA ILE A 58 -20.83 -3.28 -20.70
C ILE A 58 -19.68 -3.63 -19.74
N GLU A 59 -20.03 -4.21 -18.60
CA GLU A 59 -19.04 -4.68 -17.63
C GLU A 59 -18.30 -5.91 -18.18
N ARG A 60 -16.98 -5.79 -18.36
CA ARG A 60 -16.11 -6.89 -18.78
C ARG A 60 -15.66 -7.72 -17.59
N PHE A 61 -15.24 -7.06 -16.51
CA PHE A 61 -14.84 -7.69 -15.25
C PHE A 61 -14.86 -6.66 -14.12
N SER A 62 -14.70 -7.12 -12.88
CA SER A 62 -14.54 -6.26 -11.72
C SER A 62 -13.35 -6.68 -10.87
N LEU A 63 -12.74 -5.70 -10.21
CA LEU A 63 -11.57 -5.86 -9.33
C LEU A 63 -11.82 -5.10 -8.04
N LEU A 64 -11.31 -5.59 -6.92
CA LEU A 64 -11.29 -4.83 -5.68
C LEU A 64 -10.15 -3.82 -5.71
N ASP A 65 -10.31 -2.72 -4.97
CA ASP A 65 -9.25 -1.73 -4.75
C ASP A 65 -7.97 -2.41 -4.23
N GLY A 66 -6.88 -2.25 -4.97
CA GLY A 66 -5.59 -2.88 -4.69
C GLY A 66 -5.38 -4.26 -5.30
N GLU A 67 -6.38 -4.85 -6.00
CA GLU A 67 -6.15 -6.06 -6.78
C GLU A 67 -5.32 -5.78 -8.04
N SER A 68 -4.67 -6.83 -8.53
CA SER A 68 -3.85 -6.75 -9.74
C SER A 68 -4.63 -7.23 -10.97
N LEU A 69 -4.42 -6.57 -12.10
CA LEU A 69 -4.82 -7.07 -13.42
C LEU A 69 -3.62 -7.62 -14.16
N CYS A 70 -3.88 -8.56 -15.05
CA CYS A 70 -2.90 -9.08 -15.98
C CYS A 70 -3.24 -8.60 -17.39
N MET A 71 -2.24 -8.08 -18.08
CA MET A 71 -2.29 -7.65 -19.46
C MET A 71 -1.43 -8.62 -20.27
N MET A 72 -2.06 -9.40 -21.15
CA MET A 72 -1.36 -10.32 -22.03
C MET A 72 -1.33 -9.75 -23.44
N ALA A 73 -0.14 -9.41 -23.92
CA ALA A 73 0.08 -9.01 -25.31
C ALA A 73 0.06 -10.25 -26.23
N GLU A 74 -0.11 -10.00 -27.55
CA GLU A 74 -0.21 -11.05 -28.57
C GLU A 74 1.05 -11.92 -28.70
N ASP A 75 2.21 -11.36 -28.36
CA ASP A 75 3.50 -12.06 -28.32
C ASP A 75 3.64 -13.01 -27.12
N GLY A 76 2.65 -13.04 -26.22
CA GLY A 76 2.66 -13.82 -24.98
C GLY A 76 3.32 -13.10 -23.80
N THR A 77 3.79 -11.86 -23.98
CA THR A 77 4.30 -11.03 -22.88
C THR A 77 3.18 -10.71 -21.91
N LYS A 78 3.42 -10.93 -20.62
CA LYS A 78 2.44 -10.68 -19.54
C LYS A 78 2.95 -9.57 -18.65
N GLU A 79 2.10 -8.57 -18.45
CA GLU A 79 2.37 -7.44 -17.57
C GLU A 79 1.34 -7.40 -16.45
N ILE A 80 1.81 -7.22 -15.21
CA ILE A 80 0.95 -7.16 -14.03
C ILE A 80 0.85 -5.71 -13.57
N GLY A 81 -0.37 -5.19 -13.52
CA GLY A 81 -0.66 -3.83 -13.06
C GLY A 81 -1.52 -3.86 -11.80
N ILE A 82 -1.12 -3.12 -10.76
CA ILE A 82 -1.96 -2.92 -9.58
C ILE A 82 -3.00 -1.85 -9.91
N CYS A 83 -4.27 -2.13 -9.61
CA CYS A 83 -5.37 -1.20 -9.80
C CYS A 83 -5.78 -0.56 -8.47
N ARG A 84 -5.91 0.76 -8.47
CA ARG A 84 -6.45 1.53 -7.36
C ARG A 84 -7.65 2.31 -7.81
N PHE A 85 -8.71 2.24 -7.01
CA PHE A 85 -9.92 3.00 -7.21
C PHE A 85 -9.60 4.49 -7.03
N VAL A 86 -9.91 5.29 -8.05
CA VAL A 86 -9.86 6.75 -7.98
C VAL A 86 -11.29 7.27 -7.90
N ASP A 87 -12.09 7.01 -8.93
CA ASP A 87 -13.49 7.43 -9.06
C ASP A 87 -14.31 6.38 -9.84
N GLU A 88 -15.62 6.62 -10.04
CA GLU A 88 -16.51 5.69 -10.78
C GLU A 88 -16.11 5.48 -12.25
N LYS A 89 -15.40 6.43 -12.87
CA LYS A 89 -14.95 6.36 -14.27
C LYS A 89 -13.43 6.23 -14.42
N GLN A 90 -12.68 6.51 -13.36
CA GLN A 90 -11.23 6.62 -13.41
C GLN A 90 -10.59 5.61 -12.47
N VAL A 91 -9.51 4.99 -12.93
CA VAL A 91 -8.74 4.00 -12.20
C VAL A 91 -7.25 4.35 -12.29
N ASP A 92 -6.55 4.21 -11.19
CA ASP A 92 -5.10 4.30 -11.16
C ASP A 92 -4.53 2.91 -11.46
N VAL A 93 -3.82 2.77 -12.57
CA VAL A 93 -3.15 1.54 -12.98
C VAL A 93 -1.65 1.79 -12.90
N ASN A 94 -0.98 1.13 -11.96
CA ASN A 94 0.47 1.24 -11.75
C ASN A 94 0.96 2.69 -11.53
N GLY A 95 0.17 3.54 -10.85
CA GLY A 95 0.51 4.93 -10.58
C GLY A 95 0.17 5.92 -11.70
N GLN A 96 -0.50 5.46 -12.76
CA GLN A 96 -1.06 6.31 -13.81
C GLN A 96 -2.58 6.28 -13.76
N ILE A 97 -3.21 7.46 -13.75
CA ILE A 97 -4.66 7.59 -13.80
C ILE A 97 -5.14 7.42 -15.24
N TRP A 98 -6.12 6.52 -15.41
CA TRP A 98 -6.77 6.22 -16.66
C TRP A 98 -8.27 6.30 -16.53
N GLU A 99 -8.96 6.71 -17.60
CA GLU A 99 -10.38 6.45 -17.71
C GLU A 99 -10.59 4.97 -18.06
N ILE A 100 -11.53 4.30 -17.39
CA ILE A 100 -11.73 2.84 -17.47
C ILE A 100 -12.03 2.40 -18.92
N GLY A 101 -12.91 3.13 -19.62
CA GLY A 101 -13.28 2.83 -21.00
C GLY A 101 -12.12 3.03 -21.99
N GLU A 102 -11.42 4.16 -21.88
CA GLU A 102 -10.23 4.46 -22.69
C GLU A 102 -9.12 3.43 -22.46
N PHE A 103 -8.89 3.03 -21.21
CA PHE A 103 -7.89 2.02 -20.88
C PHE A 103 -8.17 0.69 -21.59
N LEU A 104 -9.41 0.19 -21.50
CA LEU A 104 -9.79 -1.05 -22.16
C LEU A 104 -9.69 -0.92 -23.69
N TRP A 105 -10.17 0.18 -24.25
CA TRP A 105 -10.11 0.42 -25.69
C TRP A 105 -8.68 0.49 -26.22
N GLN A 106 -7.77 1.16 -25.49
CA GLN A 106 -6.36 1.21 -25.87
C GLN A 106 -5.69 -0.15 -25.81
N MET A 107 -6.02 -0.97 -24.82
CA MET A 107 -5.48 -2.32 -24.70
C MET A 107 -6.00 -3.21 -25.83
N GLU A 108 -7.30 -3.19 -26.11
CA GLU A 108 -7.91 -3.94 -27.21
C GLU A 108 -7.32 -3.54 -28.56
N ARG A 109 -7.14 -2.23 -28.80
CA ARG A 109 -6.50 -1.71 -30.03
C ARG A 109 -5.05 -2.15 -30.20
N ARG A 110 -4.34 -2.45 -29.10
CA ARG A 110 -2.98 -2.98 -29.10
C ARG A 110 -2.94 -4.52 -29.18
N GLY A 111 -4.09 -5.20 -29.23
CA GLY A 111 -4.16 -6.65 -29.14
C GLY A 111 -3.79 -7.18 -27.74
N ILE A 112 -3.87 -6.34 -26.71
CA ILE A 112 -3.57 -6.71 -25.33
C ILE A 112 -4.86 -7.15 -24.65
N GLN A 113 -4.92 -8.41 -24.24
CA GLN A 113 -6.03 -8.93 -23.44
C GLN A 113 -5.82 -8.56 -21.98
N VAL A 114 -6.81 -7.91 -21.38
CA VAL A 114 -6.82 -7.55 -19.96
C VAL A 114 -7.78 -8.45 -19.21
N TYR A 115 -7.33 -9.05 -18.13
CA TYR A 115 -8.16 -9.87 -17.25
C TYR A 115 -7.73 -9.71 -15.78
N PRO A 116 -8.66 -9.91 -14.83
CA PRO A 116 -8.31 -9.87 -13.41
C PRO A 116 -7.30 -10.97 -13.10
N LEU A 117 -6.20 -10.62 -12.44
CA LEU A 117 -5.29 -11.63 -11.94
C LEU A 117 -5.96 -12.26 -10.73
N GLU A 118 -6.48 -13.49 -10.90
CA GLU A 118 -6.97 -14.28 -9.78
C GLU A 118 -5.82 -14.50 -8.80
N THR A 119 -5.72 -13.62 -7.80
CA THR A 119 -4.94 -13.90 -6.61
C THR A 119 -5.60 -15.14 -6.01
N ALA A 120 -4.81 -16.20 -5.78
CA ALA A 120 -5.25 -17.55 -5.45
C ALA A 120 -6.17 -17.71 -4.19
N GLU A 121 -6.64 -16.61 -3.61
CA GLU A 121 -7.45 -16.48 -2.41
C GLU A 121 -8.97 -16.65 -2.67
N LYS A 122 -9.45 -16.71 -3.93
CA LYS A 122 -10.88 -16.95 -4.25
C LYS A 122 -11.23 -18.41 -4.54
N LYS A 123 -10.36 -19.37 -4.22
CA LYS A 123 -10.65 -20.82 -4.25
C LYS A 123 -10.82 -21.41 -2.85
N LYS A 124 -11.63 -20.77 -2.01
CA LYS A 124 -12.25 -21.39 -0.82
C LYS A 124 -13.61 -20.76 -0.53
N ARG A 125 -14.65 -21.19 -1.26
CA ARG A 125 -15.94 -21.48 -0.62
C ARG A 125 -16.78 -22.41 -1.48
#